data_AF-A0AAR5NZP7-F1
#
_entry.id   AF-A0AAR5NZP7-F1
#
_cell.length_a   1.000
_cell.length_b   1.000
_cell.length_c   1.000
_cell.angle_alpha   90.00
_cell.angle_beta   90.00
_cell.angle_gamma   90.00
#
_symmetry.space_group_name_H-M   'P 1'
#
loop_
_entity.id
_entity.type
_entity.pdbx_description
1 polymer ?
#
loop_
_entity_poly.entity_id
_entity_poly.type
_entity_poly.pdbx_seq_one_letter_code
_entity_poly.pdbx_strand_id
1 'polypeptide(L)'
;MNTGLEKSSAIKPSEVLVIYLQFLSTRLFRFHLQGSTGRVNLASPLVDGMIVSRRSLGSLVRHTSLNMARRKRLDLDNYQPPHLRRRLKIQEIVQKYKREMTKPELLTYLFSST
;
A
#
# COMPACT_ATOMS: atom_id res chain seq x y z
N MET A 1 -11.79 -0.03 18.79
CA MET A 1 -12.17 0.37 17.42
C MET A 1 -11.23 1.48 16.99
N ASN A 2 -10.50 1.31 15.89
CA ASN A 2 -9.54 2.31 15.40
C ASN A 2 -10.30 3.25 14.45
N THR A 3 -10.72 4.42 14.94
CA THR A 3 -11.70 5.30 14.29
C THR A 3 -11.12 6.17 13.16
N GLY A 4 -9.82 6.06 12.87
CA GLY A 4 -9.17 6.80 11.77
C GLY A 4 -9.09 8.32 12.00
N LEU A 5 -9.40 8.79 13.21
CA LEU A 5 -9.36 10.19 13.64
C LEU A 5 -8.06 10.56 14.36
N GLU A 6 -7.05 9.69 14.30
CA GLU A 6 -5.72 9.99 14.82
C GLU A 6 -5.20 11.26 14.11
N LYS A 7 -4.94 12.33 14.87
CA LYS A 7 -4.24 13.52 14.34
C LYS A 7 -3.00 13.02 13.62
N SER A 8 -2.88 13.27 12.32
CA SER A 8 -1.68 12.90 11.57
C SER A 8 -0.49 13.52 12.27
N SER A 9 0.26 12.71 13.02
CA SER A 9 1.57 13.10 13.52
C SER A 9 2.36 13.64 12.34
N ALA A 10 3.05 14.76 12.52
CA ALA A 10 3.88 15.33 11.47
C ALA A 10 4.78 14.21 10.92
N ILE A 11 4.61 13.88 9.64
CA ILE A 11 5.29 12.74 9.02
C ILE A 11 6.78 13.01 9.14
N LYS A 12 7.47 12.17 9.91
CA LYS A 12 8.91 12.34 10.08
C LYS A 12 9.58 12.06 8.73
N PRO A 13 10.54 12.88 8.28
CA PRO A 13 11.25 12.63 7.02
C PRO A 13 11.98 11.27 6.98
N SER A 14 12.25 10.68 8.15
CA SER A 14 12.76 9.30 8.28
C SER A 14 11.76 8.21 7.90
N GLU A 15 10.46 8.51 7.86
CA GLU A 15 9.36 7.56 7.62
C GLU A 15 8.87 7.52 6.16
N VAL A 16 9.44 8.38 5.32
CA VAL A 16 9.10 8.54 3.90
C VAL A 16 10.36 8.42 3.06
N LEU A 17 10.19 7.92 1.84
CA LEU A 17 11.22 8.00 0.80
C LEU A 17 11.04 9.31 0.03
N VAL A 18 12.08 10.14 0.05
CA VAL A 18 12.20 11.35 -0.77
C VAL A 18 13.10 11.03 -1.97
N ILE A 19 12.60 11.32 -3.18
CA ILE A 19 13.33 11.14 -4.43
C ILE A 19 13.66 12.52 -4.97
N TYR A 20 14.92 12.92 -4.87
CA TYR A 20 15.42 14.17 -5.44
C TYR A 20 15.80 13.97 -6.90
N LEU A 21 15.48 14.98 -7.70
CA LEU A 21 15.75 15.04 -9.14
C LEU A 21 16.64 16.23 -9.42
N GLN A 22 17.86 15.97 -9.88
CA GLN A 22 18.79 17.00 -10.33
C GLN A 22 18.90 16.94 -11.86
N PHE A 23 18.53 18.03 -12.53
CA PHE A 23 18.75 18.18 -13.96
C PHE A 23 20.23 18.51 -14.23
N LEU A 24 20.84 17.84 -15.21
CA LEU A 24 22.22 18.04 -15.61
C LEU A 24 22.29 18.81 -16.95
N SER A 25 23.39 19.51 -17.19
CA SER A 25 23.66 20.18 -18.48
C SER A 25 23.60 19.23 -19.69
N THR A 26 23.86 17.94 -19.45
CA THR A 26 23.76 16.85 -20.45
C THR A 26 22.33 16.44 -20.82
N ARG A 27 21.30 17.13 -20.30
CA ARG A 27 19.87 16.78 -20.43
C ARG A 27 19.50 15.43 -19.82
N LEU A 28 20.35 14.92 -18.94
CA LEU A 28 20.09 13.76 -18.10
C LEU A 28 19.64 14.20 -16.71
N PHE A 29 19.14 13.25 -15.92
CA PHE A 29 18.72 13.48 -14.55
C PHE A 29 19.55 12.62 -13.59
N ARG A 30 20.16 13.24 -12.58
CA ARG A 30 20.77 12.54 -11.46
C ARG A 30 19.75 12.41 -10.34
N PHE A 31 19.68 11.23 -9.74
CA PHE A 31 18.84 10.97 -8.59
C PHE A 31 19.62 11.04 -7.28
N HIS A 32 18.93 11.53 -6.25
CA HIS A 32 19.32 11.27 -4.88
C HIS A 32 18.14 10.68 -4.10
N LEU A 33 18.37 9.57 -3.40
CA LEU A 33 17.35 8.86 -2.63
C LEU A 33 17.61 9.06 -1.13
N GLN A 34 16.65 9.67 -0.44
CA GLN A 34 16.71 9.87 1.00
C GLN A 34 15.56 9.13 1.68
N GLY A 35 15.88 8.31 2.68
CA GLY A 35 14.90 7.60 3.49
C GLY A 35 15.59 6.82 4.61
N SER A 36 14.84 6.00 5.35
CA SER A 36 15.39 5.15 6.42
C SER A 36 16.56 4.28 5.91
N THR A 37 17.78 4.64 6.30
CA THR A 37 19.10 4.24 5.77
C THR A 37 19.33 2.73 5.62
N GLY A 38 18.64 1.87 6.37
CA GLY A 38 18.75 0.41 6.24
C GLY A 38 17.84 -0.23 5.18
N ARG A 39 16.86 0.49 4.62
CA ARG A 39 15.75 -0.10 3.83
C ARG A 39 15.56 0.47 2.42
N VAL A 40 16.24 1.57 2.08
CA VAL A 40 16.06 2.26 0.78
C VAL A 40 16.69 1.48 -0.39
N ASN A 41 17.75 0.71 -0.13
CA ASN A 41 18.56 0.06 -1.17
C ASN A 41 18.05 -1.32 -1.63
N LEU A 42 16.99 -1.85 -1.02
CA LEU A 42 16.63 -3.27 -1.19
C LEU A 42 15.44 -3.53 -2.14
N ALA A 43 14.81 -2.48 -2.70
CA ALA A 43 13.58 -2.64 -3.47
C ALA A 43 13.39 -1.62 -4.61
N SER A 44 14.43 -1.30 -5.38
CA SER A 44 14.32 -0.30 -6.45
C SER A 44 15.06 -0.65 -7.75
N PRO A 45 14.52 -0.20 -8.90
CA PRO A 45 15.28 -0.03 -10.13
C PRO A 45 16.09 1.29 -10.17
N LEU A 46 15.79 2.27 -9.29
CA LEU A 46 16.60 3.48 -9.10
C LEU A 46 17.61 3.29 -7.96
N VAL A 47 18.88 3.58 -8.20
CA VAL A 47 19.94 3.59 -7.17
C VAL A 47 20.35 5.03 -6.87
N ASP A 48 20.75 5.31 -5.64
CA ASP A 48 21.27 6.62 -5.27
C ASP A 48 22.46 7.02 -6.17
N GLY A 49 22.48 8.27 -6.64
CA GLY A 49 23.49 8.77 -7.56
C GLY A 49 23.31 8.35 -9.03
N MET A 50 22.31 7.51 -9.35
CA MET A 50 22.08 7.04 -10.73
C MET A 50 21.69 8.20 -11.66
N ILE A 51 22.16 8.13 -12.90
CA ILE A 51 21.88 9.10 -13.96
C ILE A 51 21.01 8.45 -15.03
N VAL A 52 19.89 9.09 -15.40
CA VAL A 52 18.92 8.54 -16.36
C VAL A 52 18.55 9.54 -17.45
N SER A 53 18.08 8.99 -18.57
CA SER A 53 17.45 9.77 -19.64
C SER A 53 16.07 10.30 -19.24
N ARG A 54 15.65 11.40 -19.85
CA ARG A 54 14.29 11.95 -19.70
C ARG A 54 13.19 10.95 -20.08
N ARG A 55 13.45 10.03 -21.02
CA ARG A 55 12.45 9.06 -21.52
C ARG A 55 12.16 7.96 -20.50
N SER A 56 13.19 7.49 -19.79
CA SER A 56 13.07 6.44 -18.77
C SER A 56 12.75 6.98 -17.36
N LEU A 57 12.88 8.30 -17.15
CA LEU A 57 12.64 8.99 -15.89
C LEU A 57 11.30 8.60 -15.25
N GLY A 58 10.21 8.76 -15.98
CA GLY A 58 8.85 8.57 -15.44
C GLY A 58 8.58 7.14 -14.99
N SER A 59 8.99 6.15 -15.79
CA SER A 59 8.78 4.73 -15.44
C SER A 59 9.61 4.31 -14.24
N LEU A 60 10.88 4.74 -14.17
CA LEU A 60 11.78 4.38 -13.07
C LEU A 60 11.34 4.98 -11.73
N VAL A 61 10.92 6.24 -11.71
CA VAL A 61 10.37 6.88 -10.51
C VAL A 61 9.09 6.18 -10.05
N ARG A 62 8.17 5.88 -10.99
CA ARG A 62 6.93 5.19 -10.69
C ARG A 62 7.16 3.79 -10.13
N HIS A 63 8.05 3.02 -10.74
CA HIS A 63 8.38 1.66 -10.29
C HIS A 63 9.03 1.68 -8.90
N THR A 64 9.97 2.59 -8.66
CA THR A 64 10.61 2.78 -7.35
C THR A 64 9.58 3.13 -6.28
N SER A 65 8.70 4.10 -6.57
CA SER A 65 7.64 4.52 -5.65
C SER A 65 6.69 3.36 -5.31
N LEU A 66 6.25 2.61 -6.32
CA LEU A 66 5.35 1.48 -6.15
C LEU A 66 5.99 0.33 -5.38
N ASN A 67 7.24 -0.01 -5.70
CA ASN A 67 7.97 -1.06 -5.01
C ASN A 67 8.19 -0.72 -3.54
N MET A 68 8.57 0.53 -3.25
CA MET A 68 8.79 0.99 -1.88
C MET A 68 7.48 1.04 -1.08
N ALA A 69 6.36 1.44 -1.69
CA ALA A 69 5.05 1.35 -1.04
C ALA A 69 4.65 -0.09 -0.74
N ARG A 70 4.89 -1.02 -1.67
CA ARG A 70 4.63 -2.46 -1.46
C ARG A 70 5.53 -3.05 -0.36
N ARG A 71 6.81 -2.65 -0.31
CA ARG A 71 7.75 -3.06 0.74
C ARG A 71 7.31 -2.54 2.10
N LYS A 72 6.98 -1.24 2.22
CA LYS A 72 6.45 -0.64 3.46
C LYS A 72 5.19 -1.36 3.95
N ARG A 73 4.34 -1.79 3.02
CA ARG A 73 3.16 -2.61 3.34
C ARG A 73 3.52 -3.99 3.89
N LEU A 74 4.53 -4.65 3.33
CA LEU A 74 5.00 -5.97 3.80
C LEU A 74 5.78 -5.89 5.12
N ASP A 75 6.41 -4.75 5.42
CA ASP A 75 7.13 -4.50 6.67
C ASP A 75 6.19 -4.25 7.87
N LEU A 76 4.90 -4.02 7.62
CA LEU A 76 3.94 -3.79 8.68
C LEU A 76 3.56 -5.14 9.31
N ASP A 77 3.84 -5.35 10.60
CA ASP A 77 3.58 -6.62 11.29
C ASP A 77 2.11 -7.06 11.22
N ASN A 78 1.20 -6.09 11.18
CA ASN A 78 -0.25 -6.32 11.06
C ASN A 78 -0.72 -6.49 9.61
N TYR A 79 0.19 -6.53 8.63
CA TYR A 79 -0.20 -6.74 7.25
C TYR A 79 -0.70 -8.15 7.04
N GLN A 80 -1.97 -8.25 6.65
CA GLN A 80 -2.57 -9.49 6.20
C GLN A 80 -2.76 -9.44 4.67
N PRO A 81 -2.36 -10.51 3.96
CA PRO A 81 -2.65 -10.63 2.54
C PRO A 81 -4.14 -10.47 2.22
N PRO A 82 -4.50 -9.99 1.01
CA PRO A 82 -5.88 -9.68 0.65
C PRO A 82 -6.82 -10.87 0.77
N HIS A 83 -6.35 -12.09 0.46
CA HIS A 83 -7.14 -13.31 0.60
C HIS A 83 -7.47 -13.62 2.08
N LEU A 84 -6.51 -13.42 2.99
CA LEU A 84 -6.72 -13.65 4.42
C LEU A 84 -7.67 -12.61 5.01
N ARG A 85 -7.46 -11.32 4.68
CA ARG A 85 -8.38 -10.23 5.09
C ARG A 85 -9.79 -10.47 4.61
N ARG A 86 -9.96 -10.89 3.35
CA ARG A 86 -11.26 -11.25 2.78
C ARG A 86 -11.91 -12.40 3.55
N ARG A 87 -11.17 -13.49 3.80
CA ARG A 87 -11.67 -14.64 4.56
C ARG A 87 -12.14 -14.23 5.95
N LEU A 88 -11.32 -13.49 6.70
CA LEU A 88 -11.66 -13.03 8.05
C LEU A 88 -12.88 -12.12 8.04
N LYS A 89 -12.99 -11.22 7.04
CA LYS A 89 -14.15 -10.33 6.93
C LYS A 89 -15.44 -11.06 6.58
N ILE A 90 -15.35 -12.09 5.72
CA ILE A 90 -16.48 -12.98 5.43
C ILE A 90 -16.92 -13.71 6.71
N GLN A 91 -15.98 -14.26 7.48
CA GLN A 91 -16.30 -14.91 8.75
C GLN A 91 -16.95 -13.95 9.75
N GLU A 92 -16.49 -12.70 9.83
CA GLU A 92 -17.11 -11.67 10.66
C GLU A 92 -18.55 -11.37 10.23
N ILE A 93 -18.81 -11.26 8.91
CA ILE A 93 -20.15 -11.06 8.35
C ILE A 93 -21.05 -12.25 8.69
N VAL A 94 -20.57 -13.48 8.45
CA VAL A 94 -21.31 -14.70 8.76
C VAL A 94 -21.65 -14.75 10.23
N GLN A 95 -20.68 -14.54 11.13
CA GLN A 95 -20.93 -14.61 12.56
C GLN A 95 -21.89 -13.51 13.05
N LYS A 96 -21.80 -12.31 12.50
CA LYS A 96 -22.64 -11.17 12.89
C LYS A 96 -24.09 -11.30 12.43
N TYR A 97 -24.32 -11.87 11.25
CA TYR A 97 -25.64 -11.92 10.61
C TYR A 97 -26.21 -13.33 10.47
N LYS A 98 -25.56 -14.35 11.07
CA LYS A 98 -26.08 -15.72 11.09
C LYS A 98 -27.48 -15.72 11.70
N ARG A 99 -28.41 -16.36 10.99
CA ARG A 99 -29.74 -16.70 11.52
C ARG A 99 -29.92 -18.19 11.34
N GLU A 100 -30.29 -18.87 12.42
CA GLU A 100 -30.71 -20.27 12.33
C GLU A 100 -32.11 -20.27 11.72
N MET A 101 -32.20 -20.64 10.44
CA MET A 101 -33.47 -20.75 9.70
C MET A 101 -33.42 -21.99 8.83
N THR A 102 -34.54 -22.69 8.74
CA THR A 102 -34.69 -23.79 7.77
C THR A 102 -34.77 -23.22 6.34
N LYS A 103 -34.50 -24.04 5.33
CA LYS A 103 -34.61 -23.63 3.92
C LYS A 103 -35.96 -22.96 3.58
N PRO A 104 -37.14 -23.49 3.98
CA PRO A 104 -38.41 -22.83 3.71
C PRO A 104 -38.59 -21.50 4.47
N GLU A 105 -38.08 -21.38 5.70
CA GLU A 105 -38.11 -20.12 6.46
C GLU A 105 -37.25 -19.03 5.82
N LEU A 106 -36.05 -19.41 5.33
CA LEU A 106 -35.17 -18.50 4.61
C LEU A 106 -35.83 -17.96 3.34
N LEU A 107 -36.42 -18.86 2.54
CA LEU A 107 -37.12 -18.47 1.30
C LEU A 107 -38.29 -17.54 1.62
N THR A 108 -39.08 -17.86 2.65
CA THR A 108 -40.18 -17.00 3.10
C THR A 108 -39.65 -15.62 3.51
N TYR A 109 -38.57 -15.55 4.31
CA TYR A 109 -37.97 -14.29 4.74
C TYR A 109 -37.45 -13.44 3.57
N LEU A 110 -36.85 -14.06 2.55
CA LEU A 110 -36.29 -13.34 1.39
C LEU A 110 -37.37 -12.81 0.43
N PHE A 111 -38.49 -13.51 0.31
CA PHE A 111 -39.52 -13.22 -0.71
C PHE A 111 -40.83 -12.65 -0.16
N SER A 112 -41.02 -12.58 1.17
CA SER A 112 -42.25 -12.03 1.79
C SER A 112 -42.28 -10.51 1.94
N SER A 113 -41.15 -9.83 1.76
CA SER A 113 -41.03 -8.36 1.87
C SER A 113 -40.84 -7.65 0.52
N THR A 114 -41.31 -8.28 -0.56
CA THR A 114 -41.40 -7.68 -1.91
C THR A 114 -42.87 -7.49 -2.26
#